data_AF-A0AA90SVF8-F1
#
_entry.id   AF-A0AA90SVF8-F1
#
_cell.length_a   1.000
_cell.length_b   1.000
_cell.length_c   1.000
_cell.angle_alpha   90.00
_cell.angle_beta   90.00
_cell.angle_gamma   90.00
#
_symmetry.space_group_name_H-M   'P 1'
#
loop_
_entity.id
_entity.type
_entity.pdbx_description
1 polymer ?
#
loop_
_entity_poly.entity_id
_entity_poly.type
_entity_poly.pdbx_seq_one_letter_code
_entity_poly.pdbx_strand_id
1 'polypeptide(L)'
;MYANSLSEIHSALSSKMSDVNEKINRLEQAKRQIKEEQNACLGEIAKIKNPDLAKSWTGNRAEDFQDARSDAYKAMSTIIHDDYDDYQEKIDGKITLLNIEKKALSAAGTIAHEADVLLGKGEAVIDQLESKISYLKGWLF
;
A
#
# COMPACT_ATOMS: atom_id res chain seq x y z
N MET A 1 -10.55 -34.74 -14.65
CA MET A 1 -9.20 -34.19 -14.39
C MET A 1 -9.16 -32.67 -14.57
N TYR A 2 -9.54 -32.13 -15.74
CA TYR A 2 -9.54 -30.68 -16.01
C TYR A 2 -10.45 -29.86 -15.09
N ALA A 3 -11.64 -30.36 -14.75
CA ALA A 3 -12.55 -29.69 -13.81
C ALA A 3 -11.92 -29.45 -12.42
N ASN A 4 -11.23 -30.45 -11.85
CA ASN A 4 -10.54 -30.31 -10.58
C ASN A 4 -9.38 -29.31 -10.68
N SER A 5 -8.56 -29.42 -11.74
CA SER A 5 -7.48 -28.45 -11.97
C SER A 5 -7.97 -27.02 -12.10
N LEU A 6 -9.12 -26.81 -12.74
CA LEU A 6 -9.70 -25.49 -12.90
C LEU A 6 -10.28 -24.95 -11.58
N SER A 7 -10.88 -25.83 -10.76
CA SER A 7 -11.30 -25.49 -9.40
C SER A 7 -10.13 -25.09 -8.49
N GLU A 8 -8.99 -25.80 -8.58
CA GLU A 8 -7.75 -25.44 -7.87
C GLU A 8 -7.20 -24.09 -8.32
N ILE A 9 -7.18 -23.84 -9.63
CA ILE A 9 -6.77 -22.55 -10.23
C ILE A 9 -7.65 -21.41 -9.71
N HIS A 10 -8.97 -21.56 -9.73
CA HIS A 10 -9.91 -20.54 -9.21
C HIS A 10 -9.69 -20.27 -7.74
N SER A 11 -9.48 -21.32 -6.94
CA SER A 11 -9.21 -21.19 -5.50
C SER A 11 -7.91 -20.43 -5.24
N ALA A 12 -6.84 -20.76 -5.97
CA ALA A 12 -5.55 -20.09 -5.86
C ALA A 12 -5.62 -18.62 -6.31
N LEU A 13 -6.32 -18.32 -7.41
CA LEU A 13 -6.57 -16.96 -7.88
C LEU A 13 -7.35 -16.14 -6.85
N SER A 14 -8.41 -16.71 -6.28
CA SER A 14 -9.25 -16.05 -5.28
C SER A 14 -8.45 -15.75 -4.01
N SER A 15 -7.67 -16.71 -3.51
CA SER A 15 -6.80 -16.52 -2.35
C SER A 15 -5.76 -15.42 -2.59
N LYS A 16 -5.00 -15.49 -3.69
CA LYS A 16 -4.00 -14.45 -4.02
C LYS A 16 -4.63 -13.07 -4.19
N MET A 17 -5.81 -13.00 -4.84
CA MET A 17 -6.55 -11.74 -4.99
C MET A 17 -6.99 -11.17 -3.63
N SER A 18 -7.45 -12.03 -2.71
CA SER A 18 -7.80 -11.62 -1.35
C SER A 18 -6.60 -11.05 -0.62
N ASP A 19 -5.46 -11.75 -0.64
CA ASP A 19 -4.21 -11.32 0.00
C ASP A 19 -3.72 -9.97 -0.53
N VAL A 20 -3.76 -9.77 -1.85
CA VAL A 20 -3.36 -8.50 -2.48
C VAL A 20 -4.29 -7.37 -2.06
N ASN A 21 -5.60 -7.59 -2.05
CA ASN A 21 -6.56 -6.58 -1.62
C ASN A 21 -6.39 -6.22 -0.14
N GLU A 22 -6.15 -7.21 0.74
CA GLU A 22 -5.89 -6.95 2.16
C GLU A 22 -4.63 -6.09 2.34
N LYS A 23 -3.54 -6.44 1.64
CA LYS A 23 -2.28 -5.66 1.70
C LYS A 23 -2.47 -4.23 1.23
N ILE A 24 -3.22 -4.00 0.14
CA ILE A 24 -3.55 -2.66 -0.34
C ILE A 24 -4.35 -1.90 0.73
N ASN A 25 -5.42 -2.49 1.28
CA ASN A 25 -6.25 -1.84 2.29
C ASN A 25 -5.44 -1.44 3.53
N ARG A 26 -4.55 -2.31 4.01
CA ARG A 26 -3.68 -2.04 5.16
C ARG A 26 -2.71 -0.89 4.88
N LEU A 27 -2.15 -0.83 3.68
CA LEU A 27 -1.25 0.26 3.27
C LEU A 27 -2.01 1.59 3.14
N GLU A 28 -3.22 1.59 2.57
CA GLU A 28 -4.06 2.79 2.51
C GLU A 28 -4.45 3.30 3.90
N GLN A 29 -4.76 2.39 4.83
CA GLN A 29 -5.02 2.74 6.22
C GLN A 29 -3.79 3.35 6.89
N ALA A 30 -2.61 2.72 6.74
CA ALA A 30 -1.37 3.22 7.30
C ALA A 30 -1.02 4.61 6.74
N LYS A 31 -1.19 4.83 5.42
CA LYS A 31 -0.97 6.15 4.80
C LYS A 31 -1.87 7.22 5.40
N ARG A 32 -3.15 6.88 5.64
CA ARG A 32 -4.10 7.81 6.27
C ARG A 32 -3.67 8.19 7.68
N GLN A 33 -3.26 7.21 8.49
CA GLN A 33 -2.78 7.44 9.85
C GLN A 33 -1.52 8.32 9.86
N ILE A 34 -0.55 8.04 9.00
CA ILE A 34 0.66 8.88 8.84
C ILE A 34 0.28 10.32 8.50
N LYS A 35 -0.66 10.51 7.57
CA LYS A 35 -1.12 11.85 7.18
C LYS A 35 -1.82 12.58 8.33
N GLU A 36 -2.59 11.87 9.15
CA GLU A 36 -3.23 12.43 10.34
C GLU A 36 -2.17 12.86 11.38
N GLU A 37 -1.16 12.03 11.63
CA GLU A 37 -0.03 12.35 12.52
C GLU A 37 0.81 13.53 11.99
N GLN A 38 1.14 13.53 10.70
CA GLN A 38 1.88 14.63 10.06
C GLN A 38 1.12 15.96 10.21
N ASN A 39 -0.20 15.96 10.01
CA ASN A 39 -1.04 17.15 10.21
C ASN A 39 -1.09 17.61 11.67
N ALA A 40 -1.15 16.66 12.63
CA ALA A 40 -1.09 16.99 14.05
C ALA A 40 0.26 17.64 14.41
N CYS A 41 1.37 17.07 13.94
CA CYS A 41 2.71 17.62 14.12
C CYS A 41 2.86 19.02 13.50
N LEU A 42 2.25 19.29 12.34
CA LEU A 42 2.20 20.63 11.75
C LEU A 42 1.48 21.65 12.65
N GLY A 43 0.46 21.23 13.39
CA GLY A 43 -0.20 22.08 14.39
C GLY A 43 0.68 22.35 15.62
N GLU A 44 1.46 21.36 16.05
CA GLU A 44 2.35 21.46 17.20
C GLU A 44 3.60 22.31 16.91
N ILE A 45 4.23 22.11 15.74
CA ILE A 45 5.42 22.87 15.33
C ILE A 45 5.11 24.36 15.18
N ALA A 46 3.86 24.74 14.86
CA ALA A 46 3.43 26.14 14.81
C ALA A 46 3.52 26.81 16.19
N LYS A 47 3.20 26.08 17.27
CA LYS A 47 3.28 26.57 18.66
C LYS A 47 4.73 26.72 19.12
N ILE A 48 5.62 25.85 18.65
CA ILE A 48 7.06 25.96 18.88
C ILE A 48 7.64 27.15 18.13
N LYS A 49 7.21 27.40 16.89
CA LYS A 49 7.71 28.53 16.10
C LYS A 49 7.29 29.88 16.69
N ASN A 50 6.02 29.99 17.12
CA ASN A 50 5.44 31.23 17.64
C ASN A 50 4.78 30.99 19.02
N PRO A 51 5.57 30.81 20.10
CA PRO A 51 5.03 30.67 21.44
C PRO A 51 4.52 32.02 21.94
N ASP A 52 3.39 31.99 22.63
CA ASP A 52 2.84 33.16 23.32
C ASP A 52 3.64 33.43 24.60
N LEU A 53 4.64 34.31 24.50
CA LEU A 53 5.52 34.70 25.60
C LEU A 53 5.25 36.15 26.00
N ALA A 54 5.19 36.40 27.30
CA ALA A 54 5.11 37.75 27.83
C ALA A 54 6.37 38.56 27.49
N LYS A 55 6.23 39.88 27.32
CA LYS A 55 7.35 40.80 27.04
C LYS A 55 8.45 40.80 28.11
N SER A 56 8.14 40.29 29.30
CA SER A 56 9.09 40.13 30.41
C SER A 56 10.00 38.91 30.28
N TRP A 57 9.84 38.09 29.24
CA TRP A 57 10.68 36.92 28.98
C TRP A 57 12.02 37.33 28.38
N THR A 58 12.95 37.77 29.23
CA THR A 58 14.28 38.28 28.84
C THR A 58 15.40 37.67 29.70
N GLY A 59 16.66 37.90 29.29
CA GLY A 59 17.87 37.40 29.97
C GLY A 59 18.19 35.94 29.64
N ASN A 60 19.20 35.38 30.30
CA ASN A 60 19.78 34.06 29.95
C ASN A 60 18.74 32.92 29.89
N ARG A 61 17.75 32.90 30.79
CA ARG A 61 16.68 31.89 30.76
C ARG A 61 15.84 31.98 29.48
N ALA A 62 15.63 33.18 28.97
CA ALA A 62 14.93 33.37 27.71
C ALA A 62 15.76 32.87 26.54
N GLU A 63 17.08 33.13 26.53
CA GLU A 63 18.01 32.63 25.52
C GLU A 63 18.07 31.09 25.51
N ASP A 64 18.26 30.45 26.66
CA ASP A 64 18.26 28.98 26.78
C ASP A 64 16.96 28.36 26.24
N PHE A 65 15.82 29.01 26.53
CA PHE A 65 14.53 28.58 26.00
C PHE A 65 14.45 28.73 24.47
N GLN A 66 14.98 29.82 23.90
CA GLN A 66 15.01 30.02 22.45
C GLN A 66 15.86 28.96 21.75
N ASP A 67 17.01 28.60 22.31
CA ASP A 67 17.89 27.57 21.77
C ASP A 67 17.21 26.20 21.78
N ALA A 68 16.67 25.78 22.93
CA ALA A 68 15.92 24.53 23.05
C ALA A 68 14.73 24.46 22.08
N ARG A 69 14.04 25.59 21.87
CA ARG A 69 12.92 25.71 20.93
C ARG A 69 13.37 25.60 19.48
N SER A 70 14.51 26.21 19.14
CA SER A 70 15.12 26.13 17.80
C SER A 70 15.50 24.70 17.46
N ASP A 71 16.09 23.97 18.40
CA ASP A 71 16.47 22.57 18.22
C ASP A 71 15.25 21.65 18.10
N ALA A 72 14.23 21.85 18.94
CA ALA A 72 12.96 21.14 18.82
C ALA A 72 12.29 21.40 17.46
N TYR A 73 12.29 22.66 16.99
CA TYR A 73 11.75 23.02 15.67
C TYR A 73 12.47 22.28 14.54
N LYS A 74 13.81 22.26 14.53
CA LYS A 74 14.60 21.56 13.51
C LYS A 74 14.29 20.07 13.50
N ALA A 75 14.32 19.42 14.67
CA ALA A 75 14.05 17.99 14.78
C ALA A 75 12.64 17.64 14.27
N MET A 76 11.61 18.39 14.68
CA MET A 76 10.25 18.17 14.19
C MET A 76 10.10 18.47 12.71
N SER A 77 10.77 19.51 12.19
CA SER A 77 10.74 19.85 10.77
C SER A 77 11.30 18.71 9.90
N THR A 78 12.39 18.07 10.34
CA THR A 78 12.96 16.89 9.68
C THR A 78 11.97 15.72 9.70
N ILE A 79 11.38 15.40 10.84
CA ILE A 79 10.39 14.31 10.93
C ILE A 79 9.19 14.58 9.99
N ILE A 80 8.70 15.83 9.98
CA ILE A 80 7.52 16.20 9.19
C ILE A 80 7.78 16.14 7.68
N HIS A 81 8.93 16.64 7.23
CA HIS A 81 9.19 16.84 5.80
C HIS A 81 10.11 15.79 5.17
N ASP A 82 10.85 15.03 5.97
CA ASP A 82 11.74 13.98 5.48
C ASP A 82 11.13 12.62 5.79
N ASP A 83 10.93 12.29 7.08
CA ASP A 83 10.54 10.92 7.49
C ASP A 83 9.11 10.58 7.04
N TYR A 84 8.12 11.43 7.34
CA TYR A 84 6.73 11.15 6.94
C TYR A 84 6.52 11.18 5.43
N ASP A 85 7.25 12.01 4.70
CA ASP A 85 7.14 12.07 3.23
C ASP A 85 7.77 10.81 2.60
N ASP A 86 8.93 10.34 3.10
CA ASP A 86 9.56 9.08 2.69
C ASP A 86 8.66 7.86 2.97
N TYR A 87 8.00 7.79 4.14
CA TYR A 87 7.05 6.72 4.42
C TYR A 87 5.86 6.73 3.47
N GLN A 88 5.30 7.91 3.18
CA GLN A 88 4.20 8.03 2.23
C GLN A 88 4.59 7.58 0.82
N GLU A 89 5.78 7.98 0.35
CA GLU A 89 6.31 7.56 -0.96
C GLU A 89 6.51 6.04 -1.05
N LYS A 90 7.13 5.44 -0.02
CA LYS A 90 7.31 3.98 0.06
C LYS A 90 5.99 3.22 0.04
N ILE A 91 4.98 3.73 0.74
CA ILE A 91 3.64 3.14 0.74
C ILE A 91 3.02 3.23 -0.65
N ASP A 92 3.08 4.39 -1.31
CA ASP A 92 2.52 4.59 -2.65
C ASP A 92 3.19 3.70 -3.70
N GLY A 93 4.52 3.57 -3.63
CA GLY A 93 5.27 2.64 -4.47
C GLY A 93 4.79 1.19 -4.27
N LYS A 94 4.57 0.77 -3.02
CA LYS A 94 4.10 -0.58 -2.72
C LYS A 94 2.67 -0.82 -3.19
N ILE A 95 1.77 0.13 -2.98
CA ILE A 95 0.39 0.09 -3.49
C ILE A 95 0.38 -0.03 -5.01
N THR A 96 1.27 0.70 -5.70
CA THR A 96 1.40 0.64 -7.16
C THR A 96 1.77 -0.76 -7.65
N LEU A 97 2.78 -1.38 -7.03
CA LEU A 97 3.19 -2.75 -7.35
C LEU A 97 2.06 -3.77 -7.09
N LEU A 98 1.37 -3.65 -5.97
CA LEU A 98 0.23 -4.52 -5.65
C LEU A 98 -0.94 -4.34 -6.62
N ASN A 99 -1.20 -3.13 -7.10
CA ASN A 99 -2.21 -2.88 -8.12
C ASN A 99 -1.84 -3.48 -9.48
N ILE A 100 -0.55 -3.54 -9.82
CA ILE A 100 -0.07 -4.27 -11.01
C ILE A 100 -0.31 -5.76 -10.84
N GLU A 101 0.04 -6.33 -9.68
CA GLU A 101 -0.22 -7.74 -9.35
C GLU A 101 -1.72 -8.06 -9.42
N LYS A 102 -2.57 -7.20 -8.85
CA LYS A 102 -4.04 -7.30 -8.93
C LYS A 102 -4.53 -7.36 -10.37
N LYS A 103 -4.02 -6.51 -11.26
CA LYS A 103 -4.38 -6.52 -12.68
C LYS A 103 -3.97 -7.83 -13.36
N ALA A 104 -2.79 -8.36 -13.06
CA ALA A 104 -2.33 -9.64 -13.58
C ALA A 104 -3.23 -10.80 -13.11
N LEU A 105 -3.59 -10.83 -11.82
CA LEU A 105 -4.54 -11.80 -11.25
C LEU A 105 -5.91 -11.72 -11.93
N SER A 106 -6.43 -10.51 -12.18
CA SER A 106 -7.69 -10.33 -12.90
C SER A 106 -7.62 -10.86 -14.34
N ALA A 107 -6.52 -10.63 -15.06
CA ALA A 107 -6.33 -11.17 -16.40
C ALA A 107 -6.27 -12.71 -16.39
N ALA A 108 -5.57 -13.30 -15.42
CA ALA A 108 -5.55 -14.75 -15.21
C ALA A 108 -6.96 -15.30 -14.89
N GLY A 109 -7.76 -14.57 -14.12
CA GLY A 109 -9.17 -14.90 -13.88
C GLY A 109 -10.02 -14.93 -15.15
N THR A 110 -9.80 -14.00 -16.09
CA THR A 110 -10.45 -14.04 -17.41
C THR A 110 -10.08 -15.29 -18.19
N ILE A 111 -8.79 -15.67 -18.20
CA ILE A 111 -8.34 -16.88 -18.88
C ILE A 111 -8.93 -18.14 -18.23
N ALA A 112 -9.04 -18.18 -16.89
CA ALA A 112 -9.68 -19.28 -16.18
C ALA A 112 -11.16 -19.42 -16.56
N HIS A 113 -11.88 -18.29 -16.67
CA HIS A 113 -13.27 -18.30 -17.13
C HIS A 113 -13.41 -18.77 -18.59
N GLU A 114 -12.49 -18.38 -19.47
CA GLU A 114 -12.46 -18.92 -20.84
C GLU A 114 -12.22 -20.44 -20.85
N ALA A 115 -11.37 -20.95 -19.96
CA ALA A 115 -11.17 -22.39 -19.79
C ALA A 115 -12.45 -23.10 -19.30
N ASP A 116 -13.26 -22.50 -18.43
CA ASP A 116 -14.56 -23.06 -18.01
C ASP A 116 -15.50 -23.22 -19.22
N VAL A 117 -15.56 -22.19 -20.07
CA VAL A 117 -16.38 -22.20 -21.29
C VAL A 117 -15.92 -23.29 -22.27
N LEU A 118 -14.61 -23.48 -22.44
CA LEU A 118 -14.07 -24.53 -23.30
C LEU A 118 -14.33 -25.92 -22.73
N LEU A 119 -14.19 -26.11 -21.42
CA LEU A 119 -14.52 -27.37 -20.74
C LEU A 119 -15.98 -27.79 -21.01
N GLY A 120 -16.90 -26.82 -21.01
CA GLY A 120 -18.32 -27.07 -21.33
C GLY A 120 -18.59 -27.46 -22.79
N LYS A 121 -17.66 -27.21 -23.72
CA LYS A 121 -17.80 -27.55 -25.16
C LYS A 121 -17.28 -28.94 -25.51
N GLY A 122 -16.57 -29.62 -24.60
CA GLY A 122 -16.11 -31.00 -24.78
C GLY A 122 -14.92 -31.16 -25.75
N GLU A 123 -14.84 -32.34 -26.39
CA GLU A 123 -13.62 -32.83 -27.06
C GLU A 123 -13.09 -31.93 -28.19
N ALA A 124 -13.96 -31.20 -28.90
CA ALA A 124 -13.57 -30.39 -30.06
C ALA A 124 -12.62 -29.22 -29.73
N VAL A 125 -12.44 -28.89 -28.45
CA VAL A 125 -11.62 -27.76 -27.99
C VAL A 125 -10.59 -28.17 -26.92
N ILE A 126 -10.28 -29.45 -26.79
CA ILE A 126 -9.48 -29.98 -25.69
C ILE A 126 -8.04 -29.43 -25.68
N ASP A 127 -7.41 -29.25 -26.84
CA ASP A 127 -6.05 -28.69 -26.94
C ASP A 127 -5.99 -27.24 -26.44
N GLN A 128 -7.03 -26.45 -26.73
CA GLN A 128 -7.13 -25.05 -26.28
C GLN A 128 -7.35 -24.99 -24.77
N LEU A 129 -8.17 -25.89 -24.23
CA LEU A 129 -8.40 -26.03 -22.80
C LEU A 129 -7.10 -26.40 -22.06
N GLU A 130 -6.37 -27.41 -22.55
CA GLU A 130 -5.13 -27.88 -21.96
C GLU A 130 -4.05 -26.78 -21.95
N SER A 131 -3.92 -26.04 -23.05
CA SER A 131 -2.99 -24.91 -23.16
C SER A 131 -3.28 -23.81 -22.13
N LYS A 132 -4.55 -23.42 -21.95
CA LYS A 132 -4.94 -22.41 -20.94
C LYS A 132 -4.70 -22.89 -19.51
N ILE A 133 -5.04 -24.14 -19.21
CA ILE A 133 -4.79 -24.72 -17.88
C ILE A 133 -3.29 -24.79 -17.59
N SER A 134 -2.48 -25.19 -18.56
CA SER A 134 -1.03 -25.27 -18.42
C SER A 134 -0.40 -23.89 -18.18
N TYR A 135 -0.83 -22.89 -18.95
CA TYR A 135 -0.42 -21.49 -18.75
C TYR A 135 -0.75 -21.00 -17.32
N LEU A 136 -1.99 -21.23 -16.86
CA LEU A 136 -2.42 -20.78 -15.53
C LEU A 136 -1.67 -21.52 -14.41
N LYS A 137 -1.44 -22.82 -14.56
CA LYS A 137 -0.67 -23.59 -13.58
C LYS A 137 0.76 -23.07 -13.46
N GLY A 138 1.47 -22.87 -14.57
CA GLY A 138 2.85 -22.38 -14.55
C GLY A 138 3.01 -20.94 -14.05
N TRP A 139 1.92 -20.17 -14.01
CA TRP A 139 1.92 -18.84 -13.41
C TRP A 139 1.56 -18.84 -11.92
N LEU A 140 0.67 -19.73 -11.49
CA LEU A 140 0.15 -19.78 -10.11
C LEU A 140 1.01 -20.59 -9.14
N PHE A 141 1.64 -21.66 -9.63
CA PHE A 141 2.36 -22.67 -8.86
C PHE A 141 3.80 -22.80 -9.36
#